data_AF-A0AA97GUE5-F1
#
_entry.id   AF-A0AA97GUE5-F1
#
_cell.length_a   1.000
_cell.length_b   1.000
_cell.length_c   1.000
_cell.angle_alpha   90.00
_cell.angle_beta   90.00
_cell.angle_gamma   90.00
#
_symmetry.space_group_name_H-M   'P 1'
#
loop_
_entity.id
_entity.type
_entity.pdbx_description
1 polymer ?
#
loop_
_entity_poly.entity_id
_entity_poly.type
_entity_poly.pdbx_seq_one_letter_code
_entity_poly.pdbx_strand_id
1 'polypeptide(L)' 'MVSADPTHLFIFTGYDPGVLEDLNKKAKKAGLHVATGKKTDKYSVRKVKNGKLVAKNISADEVRDVIKEYR' A
#
# COMPACT_ATOMS: atom_id res chain seq x y z
N MET A 1 25.28 15.10 28.47
CA MET A 1 24.24 15.83 27.71
C MET A 1 24.59 15.77 26.23
N VAL A 2 24.04 14.80 25.48
CA VAL A 2 23.61 14.98 24.09
C VAL A 2 22.41 14.03 23.94
N SER A 3 21.24 14.63 23.86
CA SER A 3 19.97 13.99 23.55
C SER A 3 19.96 13.71 22.04
N ALA A 4 19.65 12.48 21.65
CA ALA A 4 19.38 12.14 20.25
C ALA A 4 18.54 10.86 20.18
N ASP A 5 17.23 10.99 20.39
CA ASP A 5 16.23 10.08 19.85
C ASP A 5 15.22 10.95 19.07
N PRO A 6 14.45 10.45 18.08
CA PRO A 6 14.41 9.10 17.52
C PRO A 6 14.24 9.12 15.98
N THR A 7 15.26 8.71 15.21
CA THR A 7 15.03 8.43 13.78
C THR A 7 14.91 6.93 13.61
N HIS A 8 13.71 6.43 13.81
CA HIS A 8 13.29 5.11 13.35
C HIS A 8 13.45 5.09 11.82
N LEU A 9 14.67 4.78 11.36
CA LEU A 9 14.99 4.38 10.01
C LEU A 9 14.33 3.00 9.78
N PHE A 10 13.01 2.97 9.67
CA PHE A 10 12.29 1.85 9.08
C PHE A 10 12.58 1.86 7.58
N ILE A 11 13.77 1.41 7.22
CA ILE A 11 14.08 1.01 5.86
C ILE A 11 13.30 -0.29 5.63
N PHE A 12 12.04 -0.17 5.20
CA PHE A 12 11.24 -1.26 4.62
C PHE A 12 11.84 -1.65 3.26
N THR A 13 13.09 -2.14 3.24
CA THR A 13 13.62 -2.89 2.10
C THR A 13 13.39 -4.36 2.41
N GLY A 14 12.18 -4.81 2.13
CA GLY A 14 11.78 -6.17 2.38
C GLY A 14 10.33 -6.33 2.00
N TYR A 15 10.09 -7.10 0.96
CA TYR A 15 8.75 -7.50 0.54
C TYR A 15 8.10 -8.29 1.69
N ASP A 16 7.41 -7.59 2.59
CA ASP A 16 6.69 -8.20 3.71
C ASP A 16 5.32 -8.69 3.23
N PRO A 17 5.06 -10.00 3.20
CA PRO A 17 3.75 -10.54 2.82
C PRO A 17 2.62 -10.02 3.73
N GLY A 18 2.94 -9.60 4.95
CA GLY A 18 1.99 -8.94 5.87
C GLY A 18 1.49 -7.58 5.39
N VAL A 19 2.30 -6.81 4.65
CA VAL A 19 1.93 -5.47 4.16
C VAL A 19 0.86 -5.55 3.07
N LEU A 20 0.99 -6.50 2.13
CA LEU A 20 -0.02 -6.68 1.08
C LEU A 20 -1.39 -7.07 1.66
N GLU A 21 -1.40 -7.96 2.66
CA GLU A 21 -2.65 -8.41 3.28
C GLU A 21 -3.34 -7.27 4.03
N ASP A 22 -2.59 -6.46 4.79
CA ASP A 22 -3.11 -5.27 5.48
C ASP A 22 -3.67 -4.24 4.49
N LEU A 23 -2.93 -3.95 3.40
CA LEU A 23 -3.37 -3.06 2.33
C LEU A 23 -4.65 -3.57 1.65
N ASN A 24 -4.74 -4.88 1.39
CA ASN A 24 -5.92 -5.47 0.76
C ASN A 24 -7.13 -5.45 1.70
N LYS A 25 -6.95 -5.73 2.99
CA LYS A 25 -8.01 -5.61 4.01
C LYS A 25 -8.53 -4.18 4.10
N LYS A 26 -7.65 -3.18 4.13
CA LYS A 26 -8.01 -1.76 4.15
C LYS A 26 -8.69 -1.32 2.86
N ALA A 27 -8.15 -1.71 1.71
CA ALA A 27 -8.72 -1.40 0.41
C ALA A 27 -10.12 -2.00 0.23
N LYS A 28 -10.34 -3.25 0.67
CA LYS A 28 -11.66 -3.89 0.59
C LYS A 28 -12.73 -3.09 1.34
N LYS A 29 -12.40 -2.49 2.49
CA LYS A 29 -13.31 -1.58 3.21
C LYS A 29 -13.68 -0.35 2.39
N ALA A 30 -12.76 0.15 1.57
CA ALA A 30 -12.99 1.27 0.63
C ALA A 30 -13.55 0.83 -0.74
N GLY A 31 -13.89 -0.46 -0.94
CA GLY A 31 -14.35 -0.98 -2.23
C GLY A 31 -13.25 -1.10 -3.30
N LEU A 32 -11.99 -1.15 -2.87
CA LEU A 32 -10.79 -1.29 -3.69
C LEU A 32 -10.15 -2.67 -3.46
N HIS A 33 -9.43 -3.16 -4.47
CA HIS A 33 -8.70 -4.42 -4.44
C HIS A 33 -7.24 -4.14 -4.79
N VAL A 34 -6.34 -4.52 -3.88
CA VAL A 34 -4.89 -4.37 -4.06
C VAL A 34 -4.34 -5.73 -4.48
N ALA A 35 -3.66 -5.76 -5.62
CA ALA A 35 -2.94 -6.91 -6.13
C ALA A 35 -1.47 -6.55 -6.32
N THR A 36 -0.61 -7.56 -6.34
CA THR A 36 0.80 -7.41 -6.69
C THR A 36 0.93 -6.98 -8.14
N GLY A 37 1.77 -5.97 -8.37
CA GLY A 37 2.12 -5.49 -9.70
C GLY A 37 3.13 -6.41 -10.38
N LYS A 38 3.34 -6.19 -11.69
CA LYS A 38 4.33 -6.93 -12.48
C LYS A 38 5.79 -6.62 -12.11
N LYS A 39 6.04 -5.63 -11.24
CA LYS A 39 7.36 -5.21 -10.81
C LYS A 39 7.51 -5.47 -9.31
N THR A 40 8.72 -5.83 -8.90
CA THR A 40 9.09 -6.01 -7.49
C THR A 40 8.72 -4.76 -6.69
N ASP A 41 8.15 -4.96 -5.50
CA ASP A 41 7.74 -3.90 -4.55
C ASP A 41 6.65 -2.95 -5.04
N LYS A 42 5.91 -3.34 -6.08
CA LYS A 42 4.82 -2.52 -6.62
C LYS A 42 3.48 -3.22 -6.58
N TYR A 43 2.46 -2.41 -6.42
CA TYR A 43 1.08 -2.83 -6.29
C TYR A 43 0.22 -2.24 -7.39
N SER A 44 -0.93 -2.87 -7.60
CA SER A 44 -1.98 -2.42 -8.50
C SER A 44 -3.29 -2.38 -7.72
N VAL A 45 -4.00 -1.27 -7.85
CA VAL A 45 -5.28 -1.03 -7.18
C VAL A 45 -6.39 -1.01 -8.22
N ARG A 46 -7.45 -1.77 -7.98
CA ARG A 46 -8.63 -1.87 -8.85
C ARG A 46 -9.88 -1.63 -8.03
N LYS A 47 -10.94 -1.08 -8.62
CA LYS A 47 -12.26 -1.04 -7.96
C LYS A 47 -12.86 -2.44 -7.94
N VAL A 48 -13.33 -2.89 -6.79
CA VAL A 48 -14.02 -4.18 -6.63
C VAL A 48 -15.31 -4.18 -7.44
N LYS A 49 -16.07 -3.08 -7.41
CA LYS A 49 -17.41 -2.99 -8.00
C LYS A 49 -17.43 -3.07 -9.54
N ASN A 50 -16.40 -2.57 -10.21
CA ASN A 50 -16.39 -2.42 -11.68
C ASN A 50 -15.12 -2.96 -12.34
N GLY A 51 -14.17 -3.50 -11.58
CA GLY A 51 -12.86 -3.93 -12.08
C GLY A 51 -11.98 -2.80 -12.63
N LYS A 52 -12.44 -1.54 -12.61
CA LYS A 52 -11.71 -0.38 -13.15
C LYS A 52 -10.37 -0.25 -12.44
N LEU A 53 -9.30 -0.20 -13.23
CA LEU A 53 -7.95 0.02 -12.72
C LEU A 53 -7.86 1.47 -12.21
N VAL A 54 -7.59 1.63 -10.92
CA VAL A 54 -7.43 2.94 -10.27
C VAL A 54 -5.97 3.36 -10.38
N ALA A 55 -5.07 2.44 -10.05
CA ALA A 55 -3.64 2.67 -10.14
C ALA A 55 -2.92 1.35 -10.45
N LYS A 56 -1.79 1.44 -11.13
CA LYS A 56 -0.86 0.32 -11.36
C LYS A 56 0.55 0.79 -11.10
N ASN A 57 1.43 -0.11 -10.67
CA ASN A 57 2.85 0.18 -10.53
C ASN A 57 3.12 1.27 -9.47
N ILE A 58 2.32 1.27 -8.39
CA ILE A 58 2.44 2.20 -7.25
C ILE A 58 2.97 1.49 -6.00
N SER A 59 3.64 2.22 -5.11
CA SER A 59 4.24 1.70 -3.88
C SER A 59 3.21 1.46 -2.77
N ALA A 60 3.58 0.76 -1.70
CA ALA A 60 2.70 0.53 -0.55
C ALA A 60 2.15 1.84 0.05
N ASP A 61 2.97 2.88 0.14
CA ASP A 61 2.57 4.18 0.68
C ASP A 61 1.53 4.89 -0.20
N GLU A 62 1.75 4.93 -1.51
CA GLU A 62 0.79 5.45 -2.50
C GLU A 62 -0.55 4.70 -2.42
N VAL A 63 -0.52 3.38 -2.22
CA VAL A 63 -1.76 2.59 -2.05
C VAL A 63 -2.51 3.04 -0.80
N ARG A 64 -1.80 3.33 0.31
CA ARG A 64 -2.45 3.84 1.54
C ARG A 64 -3.09 5.19 1.29
N ASP A 65 -2.44 6.06 0.53
CA ASP A 65 -2.99 7.37 0.20
C ASP A 65 -4.24 7.28 -0.67
N VAL A 66 -4.20 6.43 -1.72
CA VAL A 66 -5.39 6.12 -2.54
C VAL A 66 -6.53 5.55 -1.69
N ILE A 67 -6.25 4.66 -0.73
CA ILE A 67 -7.28 4.11 0.16
C ILE A 67 -7.87 5.21 1.06
N LYS A 68 -7.07 6.16 1.54
CA LYS A 68 -7.55 7.29 2.35
C LYS A 68 -8.42 8.25 1.54
N GLU A 69 -8.02 8.56 0.31
CA GLU A 69 -8.79 9.45 -0.58
C GLU A 69 -10.18 8.88 -0.91
N TYR A 70 -10.30 7.55 -0.91
CA TYR A 70 -11.56 6.84 -1.14
C TYR A 70 -12.36 6.50 0.12
N ARG A 71 -11.89 6.87 1.31
CA ARG A 71 -12.59 6.67 2.59
C ARG A 71 -13.41 7.89 2.96
#